data_AF-A0A7Y3MNB1-F1
#
_entry.id   AF-A0A7Y3MNB1-F1
#
_cell.length_a   1.000
_cell.length_b   1.000
_cell.length_c   1.000
_cell.angle_alpha   90.00
_cell.angle_beta   90.00
_cell.angle_gamma   90.00
#
_symmetry.space_group_name_H-M   'P 1'
#
loop_
_entity.id
_entity.type
_entity.pdbx_description
1 polymer ?
#
loop_
_entity_poly.entity_id
_entity_poly.type
_entity_poly.pdbx_seq_one_letter_code
_entity_poly.pdbx_strand_id
1 'polypeptide(L)'
;MKKDGLEELFERLHDDFELHEPSEGHQARFLHKLKQSERVVQLKQNKTIWWRPLAIAASIALVCVLGVQIYQSQNSIQEQIVEIAPEVSKTEFYFASLIEAQVEQLKNEKSPETAQLVDDTLKQLKKLEKNYEQLERELVQGGNSDLLLNAMIINFQTRIDLLQEVLNHVESIKTLKNKNDENFTI
;
A
#
# COMPACT_ATOMS: atom_id res chain seq x y z
N MET A 1 -41.26 71.57 30.41
CA MET A 1 -41.07 70.10 30.36
C MET A 1 -41.46 69.63 28.97
N LYS A 2 -40.64 68.80 28.32
CA LYS A 2 -40.94 68.25 26.98
C LYS A 2 -42.09 67.24 27.14
N LYS A 3 -43.13 67.32 26.30
CA LYS A 3 -44.13 66.23 26.20
C LYS A 3 -43.39 64.99 25.68
N ASP A 4 -43.63 63.83 26.31
CA ASP A 4 -42.99 62.56 25.94
C ASP A 4 -43.57 62.06 24.61
N GLY A 5 -42.77 61.39 23.78
CA GLY A 5 -43.15 61.05 22.39
C GLY A 5 -44.38 60.13 22.28
N LEU A 6 -44.71 59.41 23.35
CA LEU A 6 -45.93 58.63 23.49
C LEU A 6 -47.18 59.50 23.65
N GLU A 7 -47.09 60.57 24.44
CA GLU A 7 -48.20 61.52 24.63
C GLU A 7 -48.54 62.21 23.32
N GLU A 8 -47.51 62.52 22.51
CA GLU A 8 -47.65 63.13 21.19
C GLU A 8 -48.29 62.17 20.17
N LEU A 9 -47.96 60.87 20.25
CA LEU A 9 -48.62 59.82 19.46
C LEU A 9 -50.08 59.63 19.87
N PHE A 10 -50.38 59.63 21.17
CA PHE A 10 -51.75 59.47 21.67
C PHE A 10 -52.62 60.68 21.36
N GLU A 11 -52.12 61.92 21.50
CA GLU A 11 -52.87 63.11 21.08
C GLU A 11 -53.09 63.12 19.56
N ARG A 12 -52.09 62.70 18.76
CA ARG A 12 -52.23 62.62 17.30
C ARG A 12 -53.24 61.57 16.85
N LEU A 13 -53.32 60.44 17.55
CA LEU A 13 -54.17 59.31 17.19
C LEU A 13 -55.49 59.30 17.95
N HIS A 14 -55.72 60.26 18.85
CA HIS A 14 -56.90 60.34 19.71
C HIS A 14 -58.19 60.29 18.88
N ASP A 15 -58.23 60.99 17.75
CA ASP A 15 -59.40 61.03 16.86
C ASP A 15 -59.52 59.77 15.97
N ASP A 16 -58.42 59.04 15.73
CA ASP A 16 -58.42 57.76 15.00
C ASP A 16 -58.86 56.57 15.88
N PHE A 17 -58.83 56.74 17.21
CA PHE A 17 -59.41 55.80 18.18
C PHE A 17 -60.92 56.00 18.37
N GLU A 18 -61.58 56.80 17.53
CA GLU A 18 -63.03 56.74 17.41
C GLU A 18 -63.43 55.27 17.23
N LEU A 19 -64.16 54.76 18.24
CA LEU A 19 -64.62 53.38 18.35
C LEU A 19 -65.61 53.08 17.22
N HIS A 20 -65.10 52.86 16.02
CA HIS A 20 -65.89 52.42 14.89
C HIS A 20 -66.30 50.97 15.16
N GLU A 21 -67.61 50.74 15.29
CA GLU A 21 -68.12 49.39 15.40
C GLU A 21 -67.74 48.60 14.14
N PRO A 22 -67.21 47.37 14.27
CA PRO A 22 -66.84 46.57 13.12
C PRO A 22 -68.02 46.40 12.16
N SER A 23 -67.74 46.30 10.86
CA SER A 23 -68.79 46.07 9.86
C SER A 23 -69.67 44.88 10.23
N GLU A 24 -70.97 44.99 9.97
CA GLU A 24 -71.92 43.92 10.26
C GLU A 24 -71.41 42.57 9.74
N GLY A 25 -71.58 41.52 10.56
CA GLY A 25 -71.09 40.18 10.28
C GLY A 25 -69.60 39.93 10.54
N HIS A 26 -68.82 40.90 11.05
CA HIS A 26 -67.43 40.69 11.44
C HIS A 26 -67.25 39.51 12.42
N GLN A 27 -68.09 39.43 13.46
CA GLN A 27 -68.05 38.35 14.44
C GLN A 27 -68.28 36.97 13.81
N ALA A 28 -69.21 36.88 12.85
CA ALA A 28 -69.48 35.63 12.13
C ALA A 28 -68.29 35.21 11.27
N ARG A 29 -67.66 36.15 10.54
CA ARG A 29 -66.43 35.89 9.76
C ARG A 29 -65.27 35.48 10.65
N PHE A 30 -65.14 36.10 11.82
CA PHE A 30 -64.12 35.76 12.80
C PHE A 30 -64.30 34.34 13.33
N LEU A 31 -65.50 33.98 13.78
CA LEU A 31 -65.83 32.63 14.25
C LEU A 31 -65.65 31.57 13.16
N HIS A 32 -66.01 31.89 11.92
CA HIS A 32 -65.79 31.00 10.79
C HIS A 32 -64.29 30.73 10.57
N LYS A 33 -63.45 31.77 10.59
CA LYS A 33 -62.01 31.63 10.44
C LYS A 33 -61.39 30.88 11.63
N LEU A 34 -61.89 31.10 12.85
CA LEU A 34 -61.43 30.41 14.06
C LEU A 34 -61.73 28.90 14.00
N LYS A 35 -62.93 28.51 13.56
CA LYS A 35 -63.28 27.10 13.36
C LYS A 35 -62.48 26.44 12.24
N GLN A 36 -62.12 27.19 11.19
CA GLN A 36 -61.27 26.68 10.11
C GLN A 36 -59.83 26.41 10.58
N SER A 37 -59.33 27.16 11.59
CA SER A 37 -58.00 26.99 12.17
C SER A 37 -57.85 25.82 13.15
N GLU A 38 -58.92 25.09 13.50
CA GLU A 38 -58.81 23.86 14.32
C GLU A 38 -58.21 22.66 13.57
N ARG A 39 -57.93 22.78 12.25
CA ARG A 39 -57.07 21.81 11.56
C ARG A 39 -55.60 22.10 11.86
N VAL A 40 -55.11 21.54 12.96
CA VAL A 40 -53.68 21.45 13.29
C VAL A 40 -52.89 20.93 12.08
N VAL A 41 -51.96 21.75 11.57
CA VAL A 41 -51.03 21.36 10.52
C VAL A 41 -50.03 20.37 11.12
N GLN A 42 -50.16 19.08 10.80
CA GLN A 42 -49.13 18.12 11.17
C GLN A 42 -47.87 18.40 10.36
N LEU A 43 -46.86 19.00 11.01
CA LEU A 43 -45.53 19.16 10.42
C LEU A 43 -44.92 17.75 10.25
N LYS A 44 -44.71 17.34 9.00
CA LYS A 44 -43.99 16.09 8.69
C LYS A 44 -42.62 16.12 9.36
N GLN A 45 -42.42 15.26 10.36
CA GLN A 45 -41.11 15.08 10.96
C GLN A 45 -40.16 14.47 9.93
N ASN A 46 -39.09 15.20 9.61
CA ASN A 46 -38.09 14.76 8.66
C ASN A 46 -37.32 13.59 9.29
N LYS A 47 -37.44 12.39 8.72
CA LYS A 47 -36.67 11.22 9.16
C LYS A 47 -35.20 11.50 8.90
N THR A 48 -34.44 11.76 9.94
CA THR A 48 -32.99 11.87 9.84
C THR A 48 -32.45 10.53 9.30
N ILE A 49 -31.74 10.58 8.18
CA ILE A 49 -31.20 9.39 7.52
C ILE A 49 -29.91 9.00 8.25
N TRP A 50 -30.01 8.07 9.18
CA TRP A 50 -28.89 7.61 10.03
C TRP A 50 -27.71 6.99 9.25
N TRP A 51 -27.87 6.76 7.96
CA TRP A 51 -26.86 6.14 7.10
C TRP A 51 -25.89 7.17 6.51
N ARG A 52 -26.25 8.46 6.54
CA ARG A 52 -25.38 9.56 6.08
C ARG A 52 -24.04 9.65 6.86
N PRO A 53 -24.00 9.61 8.20
CA PRO A 53 -22.73 9.60 8.93
C PRO A 53 -21.90 8.33 8.65
N LEU A 54 -22.56 7.19 8.42
CA LEU A 54 -21.88 5.94 8.08
C LEU A 54 -21.18 6.01 6.72
N ALA A 55 -21.84 6.58 5.71
CA ALA A 55 -21.25 6.79 4.39
C ALA A 55 -20.05 7.74 4.43
N ILE A 56 -20.12 8.79 5.25
CA ILE A 56 -19.02 9.76 5.44
C ILE A 56 -17.81 9.05 6.09
N ALA A 57 -18.05 8.30 7.17
CA ALA A 57 -16.99 7.54 7.85
C ALA A 57 -16.31 6.53 6.90
N ALA A 58 -17.09 5.82 6.07
CA ALA A 58 -16.56 4.90 5.06
C ALA A 58 -15.68 5.60 4.02
N SER A 59 -16.09 6.79 3.54
CA SER A 59 -15.26 7.56 2.59
C SER A 59 -13.94 8.03 3.19
N ILE A 60 -13.96 8.48 4.46
CA ILE A 60 -12.75 8.92 5.16
C ILE A 60 -11.83 7.72 5.40
N ALA A 61 -12.38 6.60 5.87
CA ALA A 61 -11.62 5.37 6.07
C ALA A 61 -10.99 4.88 4.76
N LEU A 62 -11.70 4.95 3.64
CA LEU A 62 -11.17 4.58 2.33
C LEU A 62 -10.01 5.48 1.90
N VAL A 63 -10.14 6.81 2.06
CA VAL A 63 -9.05 7.75 1.78
C VAL A 63 -7.86 7.52 2.71
N CYS A 64 -8.08 7.23 3.98
CA CYS A 64 -7.02 6.91 4.93
C CYS A 64 -6.30 5.60 4.57
N VAL A 65 -7.03 4.55 4.20
CA VAL A 65 -6.46 3.26 3.78
C VAL A 65 -5.62 3.44 2.51
N LEU A 66 -6.14 4.15 1.51
CA LEU A 66 -5.40 4.45 0.28
C LEU A 66 -4.18 5.34 0.56
N GLY A 67 -4.33 6.34 1.44
CA GLY A 67 -3.25 7.22 1.84
C GLY A 67 -2.11 6.48 2.56
N VAL A 68 -2.46 5.53 3.45
CA VAL A 68 -1.48 4.66 4.12
C VAL A 68 -0.78 3.76 3.11
N GLN A 69 -1.51 3.19 2.15
CA GLN A 69 -0.93 2.33 1.12
C GLN A 69 0.04 3.08 0.20
N ILE A 70 -0.27 4.32 -0.18
CA ILE A 70 0.62 5.18 -0.97
C ILE A 70 1.83 5.62 -0.12
N TYR A 71 1.63 5.96 1.15
CA TYR A 71 2.72 6.36 2.05
C TYR A 71 3.69 5.21 2.37
N GLN A 72 3.18 3.98 2.44
CA GLN A 72 3.99 2.77 2.62
C GLN A 72 4.64 2.28 1.32
N SER A 73 4.27 2.83 0.17
CA SER A 73 4.93 2.58 -1.12
C SER A 73 6.29 3.28 -1.14
N GLN A 74 7.22 2.83 -0.30
CA GLN A 74 8.63 3.10 -0.51
C GLN A 74 9.05 2.33 -1.76
N ASN A 75 9.78 2.98 -2.66
CA ASN A 75 10.36 2.31 -3.83
C ASN A 75 11.11 1.06 -3.35
N SER A 76 10.83 -0.09 -3.95
CA SER A 76 11.52 -1.32 -3.58
C SER A 76 13.04 -1.16 -3.80
N ILE A 77 13.87 -1.96 -3.10
CA ILE A 77 15.33 -1.93 -3.30
C ILE A 77 15.66 -2.15 -4.78
N GLN A 78 14.97 -3.07 -5.46
CA GLN A 78 15.09 -3.28 -6.90
C GLN A 78 14.78 -2.02 -7.73
N GLU A 79 13.70 -1.30 -7.43
CA GLU A 79 13.37 -0.06 -8.16
C GLU A 79 14.44 1.02 -7.98
N GLN A 80 14.98 1.16 -6.76
CA GLN A 80 16.07 2.10 -6.47
C GLN A 80 17.38 1.70 -7.18
N ILE A 81 17.69 0.41 -7.27
CA ILE A 81 18.87 -0.08 -8.01
C ILE A 81 18.73 0.17 -9.51
N VAL A 82 17.53 -0.03 -10.09
CA VAL A 82 17.26 0.26 -11.50
C VAL A 82 17.48 1.74 -11.82
N GLU A 83 17.12 2.64 -10.89
CA GLU A 83 17.37 4.08 -11.02
C GLU A 83 18.86 4.42 -10.98
N ILE A 84 19.63 3.76 -10.10
CA ILE A 84 21.06 4.03 -9.89
C ILE A 84 21.93 3.41 -11.01
N ALA A 85 21.63 2.17 -11.40
CA ALA A 85 22.47 1.36 -12.29
C ALA A 85 21.60 0.46 -13.18
N PRO A 86 20.98 0.99 -14.24
CA PRO A 86 20.03 0.25 -15.07
C PRO A 86 20.67 -0.95 -15.79
N GLU A 87 21.97 -0.92 -16.10
CA GLU A 87 22.72 -2.06 -16.64
C GLU A 87 22.82 -3.26 -15.68
N VAL A 88 22.71 -3.03 -14.37
CA VAL A 88 22.78 -4.09 -13.36
C VAL A 88 21.56 -4.98 -13.44
N SER A 89 20.37 -4.41 -13.60
CA SER A 89 19.11 -5.15 -13.61
C SER A 89 19.06 -6.22 -14.71
N LYS A 90 19.55 -5.90 -15.92
CA LYS A 90 19.61 -6.88 -17.02
C LYS A 90 20.63 -7.99 -16.75
N THR A 91 21.78 -7.59 -16.23
CA THR A 91 22.89 -8.48 -15.92
C THR A 91 22.56 -9.43 -14.76
N GLU A 92 21.89 -8.91 -13.74
CA GLU A 92 21.38 -9.64 -12.58
C GLU A 92 20.40 -10.73 -13.01
N PHE A 93 19.40 -10.40 -13.81
CA PHE A 93 18.42 -11.37 -14.29
C PHE A 93 19.08 -12.53 -15.05
N TYR A 94 20.02 -12.20 -15.95
CA TYR A 94 20.75 -13.20 -16.73
C TYR A 94 21.58 -14.13 -15.83
N PHE A 95 22.40 -13.58 -14.93
CA PHE A 95 23.26 -14.39 -14.08
C PHE A 95 22.51 -15.14 -12.98
N ALA A 96 21.43 -14.57 -12.43
CA ALA A 96 20.57 -15.25 -11.47
C ALA A 96 19.96 -16.51 -12.10
N SER A 97 19.42 -16.39 -13.32
CA SER A 97 18.86 -17.53 -14.06
C SER A 97 19.91 -18.61 -14.35
N LEU A 98 21.13 -18.20 -14.74
CA LEU A 98 22.23 -19.12 -15.00
C LEU A 98 22.68 -19.87 -13.74
N ILE A 99 22.81 -19.16 -12.62
CA ILE A 99 23.19 -19.73 -11.33
C ILE A 99 22.10 -20.69 -10.84
N GLU A 100 20.84 -20.33 -10.97
CA GLU A 100 19.72 -21.18 -10.58
C GLU A 100 19.75 -22.52 -11.34
N ALA A 101 19.92 -22.47 -12.66
CA ALA A 101 20.03 -23.67 -13.49
C ALA A 101 21.22 -24.57 -13.07
N GLN A 102 22.39 -23.96 -12.81
CA GLN A 102 23.57 -24.71 -12.36
C GLN A 102 23.42 -25.28 -10.94
N VAL A 103 22.73 -24.56 -10.05
CA VAL A 103 22.39 -25.05 -8.70
C VAL A 103 21.47 -26.25 -8.79
N GLU A 104 20.47 -26.21 -9.68
CA GLU A 104 19.59 -27.36 -9.92
C GLU A 104 20.36 -28.56 -10.48
N GLN A 105 21.23 -28.33 -11.47
CA GLN A 105 22.12 -29.35 -12.00
C GLN A 105 22.98 -29.97 -10.88
N LEU A 106 23.64 -29.16 -10.05
CA LEU A 106 24.46 -29.64 -8.95
C LEU A 106 23.67 -30.49 -7.94
N LYS A 107 22.42 -30.12 -7.64
CA LYS A 107 21.54 -30.89 -6.76
C LYS A 107 21.19 -32.25 -7.37
N ASN A 108 20.95 -32.30 -8.68
CA ASN A 108 20.64 -33.54 -9.40
C ASN A 108 21.85 -34.48 -9.48
N GLU A 109 23.06 -33.93 -9.40
CA GLU A 109 24.31 -34.69 -9.37
C GLU A 109 24.63 -35.32 -7.99
N LYS A 110 23.81 -35.05 -6.96
CA LYS A 110 24.02 -35.53 -5.59
C LYS A 110 23.90 -37.07 -5.50
N SER A 111 24.94 -37.70 -5.00
CA SER A 111 25.01 -39.14 -4.67
C SER A 111 25.62 -39.33 -3.26
N PRO A 112 25.60 -40.54 -2.68
CA PRO A 112 26.24 -40.79 -1.38
C PRO A 112 27.72 -40.35 -1.31
N GLU A 113 28.45 -40.49 -2.42
CA GLU A 113 29.87 -40.16 -2.53
C GLU A 113 30.11 -38.65 -2.71
N THR A 114 29.16 -37.92 -3.29
CA THR A 114 29.29 -36.47 -3.57
C THR A 114 28.49 -35.61 -2.60
N ALA A 115 27.67 -36.20 -1.73
CA ALA A 115 26.72 -35.50 -0.88
C ALA A 115 27.36 -34.41 -0.03
N GLN A 116 28.50 -34.69 0.60
CA GLN A 116 29.20 -33.71 1.43
C GLN A 116 29.66 -32.50 0.60
N LEU A 117 30.30 -32.75 -0.54
CA LEU A 117 30.78 -31.70 -1.44
C LEU A 117 29.62 -30.83 -1.94
N VAL A 118 28.51 -31.46 -2.39
CA VAL A 118 27.30 -30.75 -2.83
C VAL A 118 26.72 -29.90 -1.70
N ASP A 119 26.55 -30.46 -0.52
CA ASP A 119 25.93 -29.75 0.62
C ASP A 119 26.77 -28.57 1.11
N ASP A 120 28.09 -28.72 1.13
CA ASP A 120 28.99 -27.63 1.52
C ASP A 120 29.05 -26.54 0.45
N THR A 121 28.98 -26.89 -0.83
CA THR A 121 28.87 -25.92 -1.92
C THR A 121 27.57 -25.12 -1.84
N LEU A 122 26.42 -25.77 -1.60
CA LEU A 122 25.14 -25.07 -1.43
C LEU A 122 25.16 -24.09 -0.25
N LYS A 123 25.84 -24.44 0.86
CA LYS A 123 26.04 -23.50 1.99
C LYS A 123 26.90 -22.30 1.60
N GLN A 124 27.97 -22.52 0.83
CA GLN A 124 28.85 -21.45 0.36
C GLN A 124 28.11 -20.51 -0.60
N LEU A 125 27.32 -21.05 -1.53
CA LEU A 125 26.49 -20.26 -2.43
C LEU A 125 25.49 -19.38 -1.67
N LYS A 126 24.86 -19.91 -0.62
CA LYS A 126 23.97 -19.13 0.26
C LYS A 126 24.69 -17.99 0.99
N LYS A 127 25.98 -18.17 1.33
CA LYS A 127 26.78 -17.09 1.91
C LYS A 127 27.08 -16.00 0.87
N LEU A 128 27.42 -16.40 -0.36
CA LEU A 128 27.67 -15.48 -1.46
C LEU A 128 26.40 -14.68 -1.84
N GLU A 129 25.24 -15.33 -1.86
CA GLU A 129 23.94 -14.70 -2.07
C GLU A 129 23.65 -13.61 -1.02
N LYS A 130 23.83 -13.92 0.27
CA LYS A 130 23.67 -12.93 1.35
C LYS A 130 24.63 -11.74 1.22
N ASN A 131 25.85 -11.98 0.75
CA ASN A 131 26.80 -10.90 0.49
C ASN A 131 26.32 -10.01 -0.66
N TYR A 132 25.69 -10.59 -1.70
CA TYR A 132 25.10 -9.83 -2.80
C TYR A 132 23.96 -8.93 -2.31
N GLU A 133 23.01 -9.48 -1.54
CA GLU A 133 21.92 -8.69 -0.93
C GLU A 133 22.44 -7.54 -0.05
N GLN A 134 23.61 -7.71 0.57
CA GLN A 134 24.25 -6.65 1.35
C GLN A 134 24.81 -5.55 0.45
N LEU A 135 25.44 -5.91 -0.67
CA LEU A 135 25.94 -4.94 -1.66
C LEU A 135 24.79 -4.13 -2.28
N GLU A 136 23.65 -4.75 -2.55
CA GLU A 136 22.42 -4.07 -3.00
C GLU A 136 21.99 -2.98 -2.01
N ARG A 137 21.95 -3.32 -0.71
CA ARG A 137 21.59 -2.35 0.34
C ARG A 137 22.60 -1.20 0.43
N GLU A 138 23.90 -1.50 0.35
CA GLU A 138 24.96 -0.49 0.38
C GLU A 138 24.92 0.43 -0.85
N LEU A 139 24.56 -0.11 -2.01
CA LEU A 139 24.40 0.67 -3.25
C LEU A 139 23.25 1.68 -3.11
N VAL A 140 22.11 1.24 -2.61
CA VAL A 140 20.94 2.09 -2.35
C VAL A 140 21.22 3.15 -1.27
N GLN A 141 22.06 2.84 -0.29
CA GLN A 141 22.45 3.78 0.78
C GLN A 141 23.45 4.85 0.33
N GLY A 142 23.82 4.89 -0.96
CA GLY A 142 24.72 5.90 -1.51
C GLY A 142 26.21 5.61 -1.26
N GLY A 143 26.58 4.33 -1.16
CA GLY A 143 27.99 3.92 -1.19
C GLY A 143 28.67 4.24 -2.53
N ASN A 144 29.96 3.93 -2.65
CA ASN A 144 30.68 4.13 -3.92
C ASN A 144 30.13 3.16 -4.99
N SER A 145 29.27 3.67 -5.87
CA SER A 145 28.56 2.86 -6.86
C SER A 145 29.50 2.00 -7.70
N ASP A 146 30.56 2.57 -8.29
CA ASP A 146 31.48 1.80 -9.16
C ASP A 146 32.14 0.63 -8.42
N LEU A 147 32.55 0.86 -7.17
CA LEU A 147 33.15 -0.18 -6.34
C LEU A 147 32.14 -1.28 -5.98
N LEU A 148 30.93 -0.89 -5.59
CA LEU A 148 29.86 -1.81 -5.20
C LEU A 148 29.37 -2.62 -6.40
N LEU A 149 29.21 -1.99 -7.56
CA LEU A 149 28.87 -2.64 -8.83
C LEU A 149 29.93 -3.67 -9.22
N ASN A 150 31.21 -3.33 -9.10
CA ASN A 150 32.29 -4.29 -9.33
C ASN A 150 32.23 -5.46 -8.33
N ALA A 151 32.01 -5.19 -7.05
CA ALA A 151 31.85 -6.24 -6.04
C ALA A 151 30.66 -7.17 -6.33
N MET A 152 29.54 -6.62 -6.84
CA MET A 152 28.37 -7.39 -7.27
C MET A 152 28.70 -8.30 -8.46
N ILE A 153 29.46 -7.82 -9.45
CA ILE A 153 29.95 -8.61 -10.58
C ILE A 153 30.88 -9.73 -10.10
N ILE A 154 31.86 -9.43 -9.24
CA ILE A 154 32.79 -10.41 -8.66
C ILE A 154 32.02 -11.49 -7.90
N ASN A 155 30.96 -11.11 -7.18
CA ASN A 155 30.13 -12.06 -6.46
C ASN A 155 29.42 -13.05 -7.40
N PHE A 156 28.87 -12.59 -8.53
CA PHE A 156 28.32 -13.47 -9.57
C PHE A 156 29.39 -14.41 -10.13
N GLN A 157 30.55 -13.87 -10.52
CA GLN A 157 31.67 -14.66 -11.04
C GLN A 157 32.10 -15.75 -10.06
N THR A 158 32.27 -15.40 -8.78
CA THR A 158 32.65 -16.33 -7.72
C THR A 158 31.64 -17.47 -7.57
N ARG A 159 30.34 -17.18 -7.66
CA ARG A 159 29.29 -18.22 -7.61
C ARG A 159 29.37 -19.17 -8.81
N ILE A 160 29.56 -18.63 -10.01
CA ILE A 160 29.67 -19.40 -11.25
C ILE A 160 30.93 -20.27 -11.23
N ASP A 161 32.08 -19.71 -10.85
CA ASP A 161 33.35 -20.44 -10.78
C ASP A 161 33.27 -21.59 -9.78
N LEU A 162 32.69 -21.35 -8.60
CA LEU A 162 32.47 -22.38 -7.59
C LEU A 162 31.56 -23.50 -8.10
N LEU A 163 30.46 -23.16 -8.78
CA LEU A 163 29.55 -24.14 -9.36
C LEU A 163 30.25 -24.99 -10.42
N GLN A 164 31.00 -24.37 -11.33
CA GLN A 164 31.73 -25.06 -12.38
C GLN A 164 32.80 -26.00 -11.82
N GLU A 165 33.60 -25.53 -10.86
CA GLU A 165 34.63 -26.32 -10.20
C GLU A 165 34.02 -27.57 -9.55
N VAL A 166 32.94 -27.38 -8.79
CA VAL A 166 32.30 -28.46 -8.05
C VAL A 166 31.62 -29.46 -8.99
N LEU A 167 30.94 -28.99 -10.05
CA LEU A 167 30.35 -29.88 -11.05
C LEU A 167 31.43 -30.75 -11.72
N ASN A 168 32.58 -30.17 -12.08
CA ASN A 168 33.71 -30.91 -12.65
C ASN A 168 34.28 -31.95 -11.66
N HIS A 169 34.37 -31.60 -10.37
CA HIS A 169 34.80 -32.53 -9.33
C HIS A 169 33.79 -33.68 -9.13
N VAL A 170 32.49 -33.39 -9.17
CA VAL A 170 31.44 -34.41 -9.07
C VAL A 170 31.52 -35.38 -10.26
N GLU A 171 31.69 -34.88 -11.48
CA GLU A 171 31.87 -35.71 -12.67
C GLU A 171 33.13 -36.60 -12.55
N SER A 172 34.23 -36.04 -12.04
CA SER A 172 35.48 -36.79 -11.80
C SER A 172 35.28 -37.92 -10.79
N ILE A 173 34.52 -37.69 -9.71
CA ILE A 173 34.22 -38.74 -8.72
C ILE A 173 33.36 -39.84 -9.36
N LYS A 174 32.35 -39.48 -10.15
CA LYS A 174 31.46 -40.45 -10.84
C LYS A 174 32.24 -41.34 -11.82
N THR A 175 33.11 -40.76 -12.64
CA THR A 175 33.92 -41.51 -13.62
C THR A 175 34.89 -42.48 -12.96
N LEU A 176 35.51 -42.10 -11.83
CA LEU A 176 36.38 -42.99 -11.06
C LEU A 176 35.62 -44.20 -10.47
N LYS A 177 34.39 -43.98 -9.97
CA LYS A 177 33.55 -45.07 -9.46
C LYS A 177 33.20 -46.08 -10.55
N ASN A 178 32.72 -45.62 -11.70
CA ASN A 178 32.34 -46.49 -12.81
C ASN A 178 33.50 -47.37 -13.27
N LYS A 179 34.71 -46.81 -13.37
CA LYS A 179 35.91 -47.58 -13.73
C LYS A 179 36.28 -48.65 -12.71
N ASN A 180 36.04 -48.40 -11.42
CA ASN A 180 36.28 -49.41 -10.39
C ASN A 180 35.24 -50.53 -10.49
N ASP A 181 33.96 -50.21 -10.67
CA ASP A 181 32.87 -51.20 -10.78
C ASP A 181 33.05 -52.14 -12.00
N GLU A 182 33.57 -51.64 -13.13
CA GLU A 182 33.90 -52.46 -14.30
C GLU A 182 35.04 -53.48 -14.05
N ASN A 183 36.00 -53.15 -13.18
CA ASN A 183 37.12 -54.05 -12.87
C ASN A 183 36.79 -55.14 -11.84
N PHE A 184 35.64 -55.05 -11.14
CA PHE A 184 35.22 -56.02 -10.12
C PHE A 184 34.23 -57.08 -10.62
N THR A 185 33.89 -57.09 -11.92
CA THR A 185 33.06 -58.16 -12.49
C THR A 185 33.96 -59.32 -12.95
N ILE A 186 34.26 -60.27 -12.05
CA ILE A 186 34.92 -61.56 -12.35
C ILE A 186 33.96 -62.70 -12.04
#